data_AF-A0A1E7F9T6-F1
#
_entry.id   AF-A0A1E7F9T6-F1
#
_cell.length_a   1.000
_cell.length_b   1.000
_cell.length_c   1.000
_cell.angle_alpha   90.00
_cell.angle_beta   90.00
_cell.angle_gamma   90.00
#
_symmetry.space_group_name_H-M   'P 1'
#
loop_
_entity.id
_entity.type
_entity.pdbx_description
1 polymer ?
#
loop_
_entity_poly.entity_id
_entity_poly.type
_entity_poly.pdbx_seq_one_letter_code
_entity_poly.pdbx_strand_id
1 'polypeptide(L)'
;MEQLGIVHTWKNLGKWLNTQRQDKKRGTLDTVKEKQLEELESNGILWDVFESEWDENIKLLMEYKDREGHCQIPYSHKEDGVTLGSWLSSQRKDKKRGTLDTVKENQLEELGIVWDSFDGEWDENIKLLMEYKDKEGHCNVPQDHKEDGKNLGEWLSSQRKDKTRKFYIEREQKIEDALREISQL
;
A
#
# COMPACT_ATOMS: atom_id res chain seq x y z
N MET A 1 33.51 -11.24 -6.14
CA MET A 1 34.30 -10.19 -5.46
C MET A 1 33.31 -9.20 -4.88
N GLU A 2 33.52 -8.91 -3.60
CA GLU A 2 32.65 -8.35 -2.56
C GLU A 2 31.52 -7.41 -2.99
N GLN A 3 30.28 -7.83 -2.69
CA GLN A 3 29.13 -6.93 -2.58
C GLN A 3 29.32 -6.09 -1.31
N LEU A 4 29.61 -4.81 -1.48
CA LEU A 4 29.67 -3.86 -0.36
C LEU A 4 28.27 -3.73 0.24
N GLY A 5 28.11 -4.37 1.39
CA GLY A 5 26.93 -4.27 2.22
C GLY A 5 26.75 -2.84 2.72
N ILE A 6 25.65 -2.22 2.30
CA ILE A 6 24.92 -1.30 3.15
C ILE A 6 23.45 -1.68 3.02
N VAL A 7 23.00 -2.56 3.91
CA VAL A 7 21.58 -2.82 4.14
C VAL A 7 21.02 -1.56 4.79
N HIS A 8 20.64 -0.57 3.99
CA HIS A 8 19.87 0.57 4.48
C HIS A 8 18.48 0.06 4.83
N THR A 9 18.29 -0.41 6.06
CA THR A 9 16.96 -0.61 6.60
C THR A 9 16.24 0.74 6.57
N TRP A 10 15.08 0.77 5.93
CA TRP A 10 14.23 1.93 5.60
C TRP A 10 14.03 2.94 6.74
N LYS A 11 14.14 2.46 7.99
CA LYS A 11 14.13 3.23 9.24
C LYS A 11 15.09 4.44 9.31
N ASN A 12 16.17 4.43 8.52
CA ASN A 12 17.17 5.50 8.52
C ASN A 12 17.12 6.44 7.31
N LEU A 13 16.38 6.09 6.25
CA LEU A 13 16.53 6.74 4.95
C LEU A 13 16.02 8.18 4.96
N GLY A 14 14.85 8.47 5.55
CA GLY A 14 14.30 9.84 5.61
C GLY A 14 15.18 10.80 6.42
N LYS A 15 15.64 10.38 7.61
CA LYS A 15 16.55 11.17 8.44
C LYS A 15 17.93 11.35 7.79
N TRP A 16 18.44 10.30 7.14
CA TRP A 16 19.70 10.33 6.42
C TRP A 16 19.61 11.25 5.19
N LEU A 17 18.55 11.17 4.39
CA LEU A 17 18.29 12.03 3.23
C LEU A 17 18.22 13.51 3.61
N ASN A 18 17.51 13.84 4.69
CA ASN A 18 17.46 15.22 5.19
C ASN A 18 18.85 15.71 5.63
N THR A 19 19.60 14.87 6.34
CA THR A 19 20.98 15.18 6.73
C THR A 19 21.87 15.41 5.51
N GLN A 20 21.79 14.54 4.49
CA GLN A 20 22.63 14.65 3.30
C GLN A 20 22.27 15.88 2.46
N ARG A 21 20.99 16.26 2.37
CA ARG A 21 20.55 17.48 1.67
C ARG A 21 21.02 18.76 2.37
N GLN A 22 20.98 18.80 3.70
CA GLN A 22 21.55 19.91 4.48
C GLN A 22 23.07 20.02 4.29
N ASP A 23 23.77 18.89 4.26
CA ASP A 23 25.21 18.84 4.01
C ASP A 23 25.56 19.24 2.56
N LYS A 24 24.75 18.86 1.55
CA LYS A 24 24.92 19.31 0.15
C LYS A 24 24.75 20.83 0.04
N LYS A 25 23.71 21.38 0.67
CA LYS A 25 23.46 22.83 0.73
C LYS A 25 24.58 23.60 1.43
N ARG A 26 25.25 22.98 2.40
CA ARG A 26 26.40 23.55 3.12
C ARG A 26 27.74 23.32 2.39
N GLY A 27 27.74 22.58 1.29
CA GLY A 27 28.95 22.22 0.54
C GLY A 27 29.86 21.22 1.28
N THR A 28 29.32 20.49 2.26
CA THR A 28 30.07 19.56 3.13
C THR A 28 29.78 18.09 2.81
N LEU A 29 28.97 17.81 1.79
CA LEU A 29 28.64 16.45 1.39
C LEU A 29 29.76 15.82 0.55
N ASP A 30 30.09 14.57 0.85
CA ASP A 30 31.04 13.78 0.05
C ASP A 30 30.43 13.41 -1.32
N THR A 31 31.25 13.49 -2.36
CA THR A 31 30.99 13.08 -3.75
C THR A 31 30.31 11.71 -3.92
N VAL A 32 30.61 10.72 -3.06
CA VAL A 32 29.97 9.40 -3.12
C VAL A 32 28.50 9.51 -2.70
N LYS A 33 28.23 10.28 -1.65
CA LYS A 33 26.87 10.48 -1.13
C LYS A 33 26.05 11.44 -1.99
N GLU A 34 26.71 12.37 -2.65
CA GLU A 34 26.10 13.26 -3.62
C GLU A 34 25.53 12.49 -4.82
N LYS A 35 26.30 11.53 -5.36
CA LYS A 35 25.82 10.63 -6.43
C LYS A 35 24.66 9.74 -5.99
N GLN A 36 24.71 9.22 -4.77
CA GLN A 36 23.61 8.42 -4.21
C GLN A 36 22.33 9.27 -4.06
N LEU A 37 22.48 10.53 -3.66
CA LEU A 37 21.35 11.46 -3.55
C LEU A 37 20.74 11.76 -4.93
N GLU A 38 21.57 11.99 -5.94
CA GLU A 38 21.13 12.23 -7.32
C GLU A 38 20.45 11.01 -7.95
N GLU A 39 20.91 9.79 -7.64
CA GLU A 39 20.27 8.56 -8.10
C GLU A 39 18.87 8.39 -7.49
N LEU A 40 18.70 8.70 -6.20
CA LEU A 40 17.40 8.65 -5.53
C LEU A 40 16.44 9.73 -6.04
N GLU A 41 16.94 10.94 -6.29
CA GLU A 41 16.16 12.03 -6.88
C GLU A 41 15.78 11.74 -8.34
N SER A 42 16.68 11.13 -9.12
CA SER A 42 16.42 10.67 -10.49
C SER A 42 15.43 9.52 -10.57
N ASN A 43 15.29 8.73 -9.50
CA ASN A 43 14.29 7.67 -9.38
C ASN A 43 12.93 8.19 -8.87
N GLY A 44 12.72 9.51 -8.81
CA GLY A 44 11.43 10.13 -8.50
C GLY A 44 11.14 10.32 -7.01
N ILE A 45 12.13 10.09 -6.13
CA ILE A 45 11.98 10.27 -4.68
C ILE A 45 12.10 11.77 -4.34
N LEU A 46 11.05 12.52 -4.68
CA LEU A 46 10.92 13.97 -4.43
C LEU A 46 10.09 14.22 -3.15
N TRP A 47 10.76 14.20 -1.99
CA TRP A 47 10.17 14.74 -0.74
C TRP A 47 10.55 16.21 -0.63
N ASP A 48 9.65 17.08 -1.05
CA ASP A 48 9.79 18.52 -0.86
C ASP A 48 9.49 18.88 0.60
N VAL A 49 10.39 19.67 1.16
CA VAL A 49 10.49 19.92 2.60
C VAL A 49 9.46 20.98 2.97
N PHE A 50 8.31 20.65 3.57
CA PHE A 50 7.52 21.57 4.43
C PHE A 50 6.27 20.99 5.15
N GLU A 51 6.17 19.69 5.50
CA GLU A 51 5.06 19.23 6.38
C GLU A 51 5.49 18.13 7.38
N SER A 52 5.90 18.52 8.59
CA SER A 52 6.38 17.56 9.61
C SER A 52 5.34 16.51 10.00
N GLU A 53 4.06 16.88 10.08
CA GLU A 53 2.99 15.94 10.48
C GLU A 53 2.67 14.92 9.37
N TRP A 54 2.75 15.34 8.09
CA TRP A 54 2.57 14.42 6.97
C TRP A 54 3.70 13.39 6.91
N ASP A 55 4.95 13.87 6.98
CA ASP A 55 6.14 13.02 6.96
C ASP A 55 6.18 12.07 8.17
N GLU A 56 5.77 12.54 9.34
CA GLU A 56 5.62 11.71 10.55
C GLU A 56 4.56 10.63 10.36
N ASN A 57 3.39 10.96 9.81
CA ASN A 57 2.31 10.00 9.60
C ASN A 57 2.66 8.98 8.51
N ILE A 58 3.35 9.39 7.45
CA ILE A 58 3.91 8.49 6.43
C ILE A 58 4.93 7.54 7.05
N LYS A 59 5.83 8.03 7.92
CA LYS A 59 6.78 7.18 8.63
C LYS A 59 6.07 6.13 9.49
N LEU A 60 5.07 6.54 10.26
CA LEU A 60 4.30 5.63 11.11
C LEU A 60 3.50 4.62 10.29
N LEU A 61 2.98 5.03 9.13
CA LEU A 61 2.31 4.16 8.18
C LEU A 61 3.26 3.11 7.60
N MET A 62 4.49 3.49 7.26
CA MET A 62 5.54 2.56 6.83
C MET A 62 5.89 1.57 7.94
N GLU A 63 6.05 2.04 9.18
CA GLU A 63 6.35 1.18 10.33
C GLU A 63 5.21 0.17 10.60
N TYR A 64 3.96 0.60 10.44
CA TYR A 64 2.80 -0.29 10.49
C TYR A 64 2.85 -1.34 9.37
N LYS A 65 3.10 -0.91 8.12
CA LYS A 65 3.19 -1.82 6.97
C LYS A 65 4.31 -2.84 7.12
N ASP A 66 5.48 -2.42 7.59
CA ASP A 66 6.62 -3.33 7.82
C ASP A 66 6.30 -4.37 8.89
N ARG A 67 5.50 -4.01 9.91
CA ARG A 67 5.10 -4.91 10.99
C ARG A 67 3.97 -5.87 10.59
N GLU A 68 2.94 -5.36 9.93
CA GLU A 68 1.71 -6.12 9.64
C GLU A 68 1.69 -6.71 8.22
N GLY A 69 2.64 -6.32 7.35
CA GLY A 69 2.68 -6.69 5.93
C GLY A 69 1.63 -5.98 5.06
N HIS A 70 0.78 -5.14 5.62
CA HIS A 70 -0.30 -4.45 4.93
C HIS A 70 -0.61 -3.07 5.53
N CYS A 71 -1.34 -2.22 4.79
CA CYS A 71 -1.79 -0.91 5.25
C CYS A 71 -3.28 -0.87 5.67
N GLN A 72 -3.85 -2.02 6.04
CA GLN A 72 -5.20 -2.09 6.60
C GLN A 72 -5.18 -1.67 8.08
N ILE A 73 -5.36 -0.37 8.32
CA ILE A 73 -5.33 0.22 9.66
C ILE A 73 -6.75 0.42 10.18
N PRO A 74 -7.14 -0.20 11.33
CA PRO A 74 -8.42 0.08 11.97
C PRO A 74 -8.59 1.56 12.28
N TYR A 75 -9.81 2.10 12.12
CA TYR A 75 -10.09 3.54 12.25
C TYR A 75 -9.54 4.17 13.54
N SER A 76 -9.64 3.46 14.66
CA SER A 76 -9.18 3.92 15.97
C SER A 76 -7.76 3.47 16.36
N HIS A 77 -7.04 2.78 15.46
CA HIS A 77 -5.67 2.33 15.75
C HIS A 77 -4.75 3.52 15.97
N LYS A 78 -3.87 3.39 16.97
CA LYS A 78 -2.87 4.40 17.31
C LYS A 78 -1.47 3.85 17.15
N GLU A 79 -0.63 4.61 16.48
CA GLU A 79 0.80 4.37 16.33
C GLU A 79 1.52 5.58 16.92
N ASP A 80 2.37 5.37 17.93
CA ASP A 80 3.09 6.45 18.64
C ASP A 80 2.23 7.68 19.01
N GLY A 81 0.99 7.43 19.44
CA GLY A 81 0.05 8.47 19.86
C GLY A 81 -0.75 9.12 18.73
N VAL A 82 -0.40 8.87 17.47
CA VAL A 82 -1.13 9.31 16.27
C VAL A 82 -2.23 8.30 15.94
N THR A 83 -3.44 8.78 15.67
CA THR A 83 -4.55 7.91 15.24
C THR A 83 -4.50 7.69 13.72
N LEU A 84 -3.62 6.79 13.26
CA LEU A 84 -3.34 6.56 11.84
C LEU A 84 -4.58 6.16 11.04
N GLY A 85 -5.47 5.34 11.60
CA GLY A 85 -6.68 4.92 10.89
C GLY A 85 -7.60 6.10 10.57
N SER A 86 -7.75 7.03 11.51
CA SER A 86 -8.51 8.25 11.31
C SER A 86 -7.81 9.20 10.34
N TRP A 87 -6.48 9.31 10.42
CA TRP A 87 -5.71 10.13 9.48
C TRP A 87 -5.84 9.62 8.03
N LEU A 88 -5.69 8.31 7.80
CA LEU A 88 -5.92 7.69 6.49
C LEU A 88 -7.36 7.86 6.01
N SER A 89 -8.34 7.79 6.92
CA SER A 89 -9.75 8.05 6.59
C SER A 89 -9.94 9.48 6.06
N SER A 90 -9.25 10.47 6.63
CA SER A 90 -9.26 11.85 6.12
C SER A 90 -8.66 11.93 4.72
N GLN A 91 -7.53 11.26 4.45
CA GLN A 91 -6.90 11.28 3.11
C GLN A 91 -7.81 10.65 2.05
N ARG A 92 -8.48 9.55 2.39
CA ARG A 92 -9.49 8.92 1.51
C ARG A 92 -10.66 9.87 1.20
N LYS A 93 -11.11 10.65 2.20
CA LYS A 93 -12.17 11.66 2.00
C LYS A 93 -11.70 12.79 1.08
N ASP A 94 -10.48 13.27 1.25
CA ASP A 94 -9.93 14.35 0.43
C ASP A 94 -9.67 13.89 -1.00
N LYS A 95 -9.20 12.65 -1.22
CA LYS A 95 -9.11 12.05 -2.56
C LYS A 95 -10.48 11.96 -3.22
N LYS A 96 -11.50 11.47 -2.49
CA LYS A 96 -12.88 11.38 -3.00
C LYS A 96 -13.47 12.75 -3.38
N ARG A 97 -13.04 13.81 -2.71
CA ARG A 97 -13.44 15.20 -2.99
C ARG A 97 -12.60 15.85 -4.10
N GLY A 98 -11.54 15.20 -4.59
CA GLY A 98 -10.59 15.77 -5.53
C GLY A 98 -9.75 16.90 -4.93
N THR A 99 -9.58 16.91 -3.60
CA THR A 99 -8.83 17.95 -2.88
C THR A 99 -7.51 17.44 -2.28
N LEU A 100 -7.22 16.15 -2.42
CA LEU A 100 -5.92 15.60 -2.03
C LEU A 100 -4.87 16.05 -3.05
N ASP A 101 -3.74 16.56 -2.54
CA ASP A 101 -2.61 16.94 -3.38
C ASP A 101 -2.04 15.71 -4.12
N THR A 102 -1.68 15.88 -5.39
CA THR A 102 -1.22 14.77 -6.24
C THR A 102 0.07 14.13 -5.75
N VAL A 103 0.97 14.90 -5.10
CA VAL A 103 2.20 14.34 -4.51
C VAL A 103 1.84 13.44 -3.33
N LYS A 104 0.91 13.89 -2.47
CA LYS A 104 0.41 13.11 -1.32
C LYS A 104 -0.32 11.84 -1.75
N GLU A 105 -1.10 11.93 -2.83
CA GLU A 105 -1.76 10.78 -3.44
C GLU A 105 -0.76 9.73 -3.93
N ASN A 106 0.24 10.14 -4.71
CA ASN A 106 1.28 9.23 -5.23
C ASN A 106 2.05 8.54 -4.09
N GLN A 107 2.39 9.28 -3.03
CA GLN A 107 3.09 8.72 -1.87
C GLN A 107 2.28 7.63 -1.16
N LEU A 108 0.96 7.82 -1.01
CA LEU A 108 0.09 6.81 -0.43
C LEU A 108 -0.11 5.61 -1.37
N GLU A 109 -0.14 5.82 -2.69
CA GLU A 109 -0.20 4.75 -3.69
C GLU A 109 1.06 3.87 -3.70
N GLU A 110 2.25 4.47 -3.62
CA GLU A 110 3.52 3.73 -3.49
C GLU A 110 3.57 2.87 -2.22
N LEU A 111 2.92 3.32 -1.15
CA LEU A 111 2.77 2.55 0.08
C LEU A 111 1.72 1.44 -0.03
N GLY A 112 1.01 1.31 -1.16
CA GLY A 112 -0.03 0.31 -1.36
C GLY A 112 -1.30 0.62 -0.57
N ILE A 113 -1.60 1.91 -0.37
CA ILE A 113 -2.83 2.32 0.29
C ILE A 113 -4.01 2.05 -0.62
N VAL A 114 -4.89 1.17 -0.14
CA VAL A 114 -6.15 0.93 -0.79
C VAL A 114 -7.12 2.07 -0.46
N TRP A 115 -7.55 2.78 -1.52
CA TRP A 115 -8.38 3.97 -1.42
C TRP A 115 -9.84 3.66 -1.12
N ASP A 116 -10.32 2.53 -1.62
CA ASP A 116 -11.64 2.01 -1.29
C ASP A 116 -11.50 0.85 -0.30
N SER A 117 -12.17 0.92 0.85
CA SER A 117 -12.22 -0.21 1.80
C SER A 117 -12.83 -1.46 1.16
N PHE A 118 -13.67 -1.30 0.14
CA PHE A 118 -14.17 -2.41 -0.65
C PHE A 118 -13.06 -3.10 -1.45
N ASP A 119 -12.06 -2.36 -1.94
CA ASP A 119 -10.92 -2.94 -2.66
C ASP A 119 -10.00 -3.73 -1.70
N GLY A 120 -9.91 -3.34 -0.42
CA GLY A 120 -9.06 -4.04 0.55
C GLY A 120 -9.63 -5.40 0.95
N GLU A 121 -10.93 -5.45 1.25
CA GLU A 121 -11.65 -6.71 1.48
C GLU A 121 -11.69 -7.57 0.19
N TRP A 122 -11.78 -6.91 -0.96
CA TRP A 122 -11.74 -7.57 -2.26
C TRP A 122 -10.39 -8.26 -2.52
N ASP A 123 -9.27 -7.54 -2.41
CA ASP A 123 -7.93 -8.08 -2.68
C ASP A 123 -7.62 -9.27 -1.75
N GLU A 124 -8.03 -9.17 -0.48
CA GLU A 124 -7.84 -10.25 0.49
C GLU A 124 -8.71 -11.46 0.17
N ASN A 125 -9.99 -11.27 -0.18
CA ASN A 125 -10.85 -12.38 -0.57
C ASN A 125 -10.45 -12.99 -1.93
N ILE A 126 -9.86 -12.21 -2.84
CA ILE A 126 -9.23 -12.72 -4.06
C ILE A 126 -8.03 -13.61 -3.70
N LYS A 127 -7.16 -13.17 -2.78
CA LYS A 127 -6.04 -14.01 -2.30
C LYS A 127 -6.53 -15.33 -1.70
N LEU A 128 -7.56 -15.29 -0.84
CA LEU A 128 -8.16 -16.50 -0.27
C LEU A 128 -8.78 -17.40 -1.34
N LEU A 129 -9.37 -16.82 -2.39
CA LEU A 129 -9.86 -17.57 -3.54
C LEU A 129 -8.74 -18.25 -4.34
N MET A 130 -7.59 -17.60 -4.47
CA MET A 130 -6.40 -18.20 -5.08
C MET A 130 -5.91 -19.38 -4.25
N GLU A 131 -5.78 -19.21 -2.93
CA GLU A 131 -5.37 -20.29 -2.02
C GLU A 131 -6.34 -21.48 -2.06
N TYR A 132 -7.65 -21.22 -2.15
CA TYR A 132 -8.65 -22.27 -2.32
C TYR A 132 -8.49 -23.01 -3.66
N LYS A 133 -8.27 -22.27 -4.76
CA LYS A 133 -8.07 -22.86 -6.09
C LYS A 133 -6.81 -23.73 -6.13
N ASP A 134 -5.72 -23.29 -5.50
CA ASP A 134 -4.48 -24.06 -5.43
C ASP A 134 -4.66 -25.38 -4.67
N LYS A 135 -5.52 -25.39 -3.63
CA LYS A 135 -5.85 -26.59 -2.85
C LYS A 135 -6.82 -27.54 -3.59
N GLU A 136 -7.86 -27.00 -4.21
CA GLU A 136 -9.00 -27.79 -4.72
C GLU A 136 -9.01 -27.94 -6.26
N GLY A 137 -8.12 -27.24 -6.96
CA GLY A 137 -8.03 -27.23 -8.43
C GLY A 137 -9.16 -26.45 -9.13
N HIS A 138 -10.06 -25.82 -8.37
CA HIS A 138 -11.21 -25.08 -8.91
C HIS A 138 -11.67 -23.95 -7.98
N CYS A 139 -12.43 -22.99 -8.52
CA CYS A 139 -13.01 -21.88 -7.75
C CYS A 139 -14.47 -22.13 -7.32
N ASN A 140 -14.95 -23.38 -7.33
CA ASN A 140 -16.29 -23.74 -6.87
C ASN A 140 -16.31 -23.82 -5.34
N VAL A 141 -16.35 -22.66 -4.69
CA VAL A 141 -16.36 -22.52 -3.23
C VAL A 141 -17.79 -22.78 -2.70
N PRO A 142 -17.99 -23.74 -1.77
CA PRO A 142 -19.27 -23.94 -1.10
C PRO A 142 -19.75 -22.68 -0.37
N GLN A 143 -21.06 -22.46 -0.28
CA GLN A 143 -21.65 -21.23 0.27
C GLN A 143 -21.19 -20.93 1.71
N ASP A 144 -20.95 -21.95 2.53
CA ASP A 144 -20.56 -21.79 3.94
C ASP A 144 -19.06 -22.06 4.17
N HIS A 145 -18.26 -22.18 3.09
CA HIS A 145 -16.83 -22.44 3.19
C HIS A 145 -16.10 -21.25 3.79
N LYS A 146 -15.22 -21.54 4.76
CA LYS A 146 -14.36 -20.55 5.38
C LYS A 146 -12.91 -20.80 5.03
N GLU A 147 -12.27 -19.78 4.49
CA GLU A 147 -10.83 -19.74 4.26
C GLU A 147 -10.24 -18.68 5.20
N ASP A 148 -9.25 -19.07 6.00
CA ASP A 148 -8.64 -18.23 7.04
C ASP A 148 -9.66 -17.45 7.93
N GLY A 149 -10.73 -18.15 8.33
CA GLY A 149 -11.78 -17.57 9.18
C GLY A 149 -12.80 -16.68 8.46
N LYS A 150 -12.60 -16.36 7.18
CA LYS A 150 -13.53 -15.57 6.36
C LYS A 150 -14.44 -16.45 5.52
N ASN A 151 -15.73 -16.09 5.44
CA ASN A 151 -16.71 -16.83 4.64
C ASN A 151 -16.60 -16.46 3.15
N LEU A 152 -15.75 -17.18 2.44
CA LEU A 152 -15.47 -16.94 1.02
C LEU A 152 -16.68 -17.26 0.13
N GLY A 153 -17.46 -18.28 0.49
CA GLY A 153 -18.68 -18.65 -0.23
C GLY A 153 -19.78 -17.59 -0.15
N GLU A 154 -19.96 -17.00 1.03
CA GLU A 154 -20.89 -15.88 1.23
C GLU A 154 -20.44 -14.63 0.49
N TRP A 155 -19.15 -14.30 0.51
CA TRP A 155 -18.60 -13.17 -0.22
C TRP A 155 -18.79 -13.32 -1.74
N LEU A 156 -18.53 -14.50 -2.32
CA LEU A 156 -18.81 -14.77 -3.74
C LEU A 156 -20.30 -14.63 -4.08
N SER A 157 -21.18 -15.06 -3.17
CA SER A 157 -22.64 -14.91 -3.32
C SER A 157 -23.06 -13.44 -3.27
N SER A 158 -22.45 -12.61 -2.41
CA SER A 158 -22.72 -11.17 -2.35
C SER A 158 -22.23 -10.45 -3.61
N GLN A 159 -21.07 -10.83 -4.17
CA GLN A 159 -20.58 -10.25 -5.43
C GLN A 159 -21.56 -10.47 -6.59
N ARG A 160 -22.22 -11.64 -6.64
CA ARG A 160 -23.24 -11.96 -7.67
C ARG A 160 -24.55 -11.19 -7.49
N LYS A 161 -24.79 -10.64 -6.29
CA LYS A 161 -26.02 -9.90 -5.96
C LYS A 161 -25.87 -8.38 -6.14
N ASP A 162 -24.65 -7.85 -6.08
CA ASP A 162 -24.36 -6.44 -6.31
C ASP A 162 -24.36 -6.12 -7.82
N LYS A 163 -25.43 -5.45 -8.29
CA LYS A 163 -25.72 -5.22 -9.72
C LYS A 163 -25.52 -3.78 -10.19
N THR A 164 -24.82 -2.94 -9.42
CA THR A 164 -24.53 -1.59 -9.91
C THR A 164 -23.58 -1.66 -11.11
N ARG A 165 -24.06 -1.24 -12.30
CA ARG A 165 -23.41 -1.55 -13.60
C ARG A 165 -21.93 -1.14 -13.69
N LYS A 166 -21.54 -0.03 -13.07
CA LYS A 166 -20.14 0.42 -13.05
C LYS A 166 -19.25 -0.53 -12.22
N PHE A 167 -19.71 -0.85 -11.01
CA PHE A 167 -18.96 -1.63 -10.05
C PHE A 167 -18.92 -3.12 -10.42
N TYR A 168 -20.01 -3.63 -10.99
CA TYR A 168 -20.10 -4.99 -11.52
C TYR A 168 -19.06 -5.23 -12.62
N ILE A 169 -18.92 -4.32 -13.59
CA ILE A 169 -17.94 -4.47 -14.69
C ILE A 169 -16.51 -4.41 -14.15
N GLU A 170 -16.20 -3.44 -13.28
CA GLU A 170 -14.85 -3.31 -12.68
C GLU A 170 -14.48 -4.55 -11.84
N ARG A 171 -15.43 -5.09 -11.07
CA ARG A 171 -15.26 -6.29 -10.24
C ARG A 171 -15.14 -7.58 -11.05
N GLU A 172 -16.00 -7.77 -12.05
CA GLU A 172 -15.97 -8.94 -12.93
C GLU A 172 -14.66 -8.99 -13.71
N GLN A 173 -14.21 -7.85 -14.27
CA GLN A 173 -12.92 -7.76 -14.96
C GLN A 173 -11.75 -8.12 -14.04
N LYS A 174 -11.71 -7.61 -12.80
CA LYS A 174 -10.66 -7.97 -11.82
C LYS A 174 -10.65 -9.47 -11.50
N ILE A 175 -11.82 -10.12 -11.37
CA ILE A 175 -11.92 -11.58 -11.18
C ILE A 175 -11.39 -12.31 -12.41
N GLU A 176 -11.81 -11.90 -13.61
CA GLU A 176 -11.39 -12.55 -14.85
C GLU A 176 -9.88 -12.41 -15.08
N ASP A 177 -9.31 -11.24 -14.83
CA ASP A 177 -7.87 -10.99 -14.95
C ASP A 177 -7.09 -11.86 -13.96
N ALA A 178 -7.51 -11.91 -12.69
CA ALA A 178 -6.90 -12.81 -11.70
C ALA A 178 -7.02 -14.29 -12.11
N LEU A 179 -8.17 -14.73 -12.62
CA LEU A 179 -8.36 -16.11 -13.09
C LEU A 179 -7.54 -16.43 -14.36
N ARG A 180 -7.30 -15.43 -15.21
CA ARG A 180 -6.53 -15.54 -16.45
C ARG A 180 -5.03 -15.65 -16.18
N GLU A 181 -4.49 -14.86 -15.26
CA GLU A 181 -3.10 -15.00 -14.80
C GLU A 181 -2.82 -16.42 -14.30
N ILE A 182 -3.78 -17.02 -13.59
CA ILE A 182 -3.65 -18.40 -13.09
C ILE A 182 -3.73 -19.45 -14.23
N SER A 183 -4.39 -19.15 -15.35
CA SER A 183 -4.53 -20.10 -16.46
C SER A 183 -3.30 -20.14 -17.39
N GLN A 184 -2.33 -19.25 -17.17
CA GLN A 184 -1.10 -19.13 -17.95
C GLN A 184 0.16 -19.62 -17.22
N LEU A 185 0.03 -20.03 -15.95
CA LEU A 185 1.05 -20.70 -15.14
C LEU A 185 0.87 -22.22 -15.19
#